data_AF-A0A2A6ZCM6-F1
#
_entry.id   AF-A0A2A6ZCM6-F1
#
_cell.length_a   1.000
_cell.length_b   1.000
_cell.length_c   1.000
_cell.angle_alpha   90.00
_cell.angle_beta   90.00
_cell.angle_gamma   90.00
#
_symmetry.space_group_name_H-M   'P 1'
#
loop_
_entity.id
_entity.type
_entity.pdbx_description
1 polymer ?
#
loop_
_entity_poly.entity_id
_entity_poly.type
_entity_poly.pdbx_seq_one_letter_code
_entity_poly.pdbx_strand_id
1 'polypeptide(L)'
;MNNHHVEDDGFAVWVVPIDKRDGSCDVDLHINQWIMPSRKTSSVKVFSDFGIRVSHAHNISNICFFVPFDMKESYTDLSKKLKNPDISRGIFNTNCTINANDGKNIFELSYNSHQSNVLEMIPRMKGVNNGVLVTFDLKSIIDSLTKDEVYVRFRIKNSKLGVFLEKESKMIESFATLLSSPIIKEGYSYTIRVNEMRCLPDEIRRDIFLQEQKVKKIILTVCMNGQLLIDNNTCYKTRTLEKALYKDYIPSNFISENCMVYQWLQEKPNGSHYNLTTTFYKEYINKKSFLIYAIFVVLFSALGGGVVEIIKLIISYL
;
A
#
# COMPACT_ATOMS: atom_id res chain seq x y z
N MET A 1 -11.67 -21.04 4.45
CA MET A 1 -10.63 -19.99 4.56
C MET A 1 -11.20 -18.88 5.42
N ASN A 2 -10.51 -18.51 6.50
CA ASN A 2 -10.89 -17.34 7.27
C ASN A 2 -10.22 -16.12 6.65
N ASN A 3 -11.03 -15.09 6.37
CA ASN A 3 -10.56 -13.80 5.92
C ASN A 3 -10.76 -12.81 7.06
N HIS A 4 -9.65 -12.36 7.65
CA HIS A 4 -9.64 -11.18 8.51
C HIS A 4 -9.76 -9.97 7.60
N HIS A 5 -10.73 -9.09 7.86
CA HIS A 5 -10.93 -7.88 7.06
C HIS A 5 -10.78 -6.65 7.94
N VAL A 6 -9.95 -5.70 7.49
CA VAL A 6 -9.84 -4.37 8.09
C VAL A 6 -9.95 -3.33 7.01
N GLU A 7 -10.72 -2.29 7.31
CA GLU A 7 -10.88 -1.12 6.47
C GLU A 7 -10.33 0.09 7.21
N ASP A 8 -9.65 0.98 6.50
CA ASP A 8 -9.29 2.27 7.10
C ASP A 8 -10.48 3.20 7.16
N ASP A 9 -10.48 4.12 8.13
CA ASP A 9 -11.54 5.13 8.34
C ASP A 9 -11.60 6.18 7.20
N GLY A 10 -10.98 5.90 6.06
CA GLY A 10 -11.01 6.69 4.84
C GLY A 10 -9.90 7.74 4.78
N PHE A 11 -9.03 7.62 3.78
CA PHE A 11 -8.17 8.72 3.37
C PHE A 11 -9.00 9.74 2.58
N ALA A 12 -8.53 10.98 2.52
CA ALA A 12 -9.08 11.94 1.59
C ALA A 12 -8.01 12.80 0.93
N VAL A 13 -8.29 13.25 -0.29
CA VAL A 13 -7.48 14.20 -1.04
C VAL A 13 -8.40 15.19 -1.74
N TRP A 14 -8.06 16.47 -1.65
CA TRP A 14 -8.75 17.53 -2.38
C TRP A 14 -7.83 18.72 -2.59
N VAL A 15 -8.24 19.60 -3.49
CA VAL A 15 -7.62 20.91 -3.67
C VAL A 15 -8.59 22.04 -3.37
N VAL A 16 -8.03 23.18 -2.97
CA VAL A 16 -8.77 24.41 -2.74
C VAL A 16 -8.38 25.39 -3.86
N PRO A 17 -9.28 25.74 -4.78
CA PRO A 17 -8.97 26.67 -5.86
C PRO A 17 -8.85 28.11 -5.35
N ILE A 18 -8.20 28.97 -6.13
CA ILE A 18 -8.10 30.41 -5.86
C ILE A 18 -9.39 31.11 -6.32
N ASP A 19 -9.85 30.82 -7.55
CA ASP A 19 -11.18 31.18 -8.01
C ASP A 19 -12.01 29.93 -8.28
N LYS A 20 -13.19 29.85 -7.65
CA LYS A 20 -14.14 28.74 -7.80
C LYS A 20 -14.77 28.66 -9.19
N ARG A 21 -14.64 29.71 -10.01
CA ARG A 21 -15.18 29.75 -11.37
C ARG A 21 -14.30 29.06 -12.41
N ASP A 22 -13.01 28.89 -12.12
CA ASP A 22 -12.03 28.33 -13.05
C ASP A 22 -11.92 26.80 -12.93
N GLY A 23 -12.91 26.11 -13.52
CA GLY A 23 -12.83 24.70 -13.91
C GLY A 23 -12.64 23.67 -12.79
N SER A 24 -12.86 22.38 -13.12
CA SER A 24 -12.54 21.28 -12.18
C SER A 24 -11.07 20.91 -12.29
N CYS A 25 -10.34 20.93 -11.18
CA CYS A 25 -8.97 20.41 -11.11
C CYS A 25 -8.98 18.88 -11.07
N ASP A 26 -8.19 18.24 -11.93
CA ASP A 26 -7.98 16.79 -11.90
C ASP A 26 -6.89 16.45 -10.88
N VAL A 27 -7.20 15.49 -9.99
CA VAL A 27 -6.25 14.94 -9.02
C VAL A 27 -5.93 13.49 -9.36
N ASP A 28 -4.65 13.16 -9.43
CA ASP A 28 -4.16 11.79 -9.50
C ASP A 28 -3.41 11.42 -8.21
N LEU A 29 -3.76 10.26 -7.64
CA LEU A 29 -3.19 9.78 -6.39
C LEU A 29 -2.38 8.49 -6.60
N HIS A 30 -1.12 8.52 -6.23
CA HIS A 30 -0.23 7.36 -6.23
C HIS A 30 -0.03 6.91 -4.78
N ILE A 31 -0.36 5.67 -4.47
CA ILE A 31 -0.19 5.06 -3.16
C ILE A 31 0.82 3.92 -3.30
N ASN A 32 2.00 4.02 -2.68
CA ASN A 32 2.97 2.92 -2.66
C ASN A 32 3.11 2.37 -1.25
N GLN A 33 2.72 1.12 -1.03
CA GLN A 33 2.88 0.44 0.24
C GLN A 33 4.13 -0.42 0.23
N TRP A 34 5.04 -0.17 1.18
CA TRP A 34 6.22 -0.97 1.43
C TRP A 34 5.94 -1.86 2.63
N ILE A 35 5.70 -3.15 2.39
CA ILE A 35 5.35 -4.12 3.41
C ILE A 35 6.57 -5.01 3.66
N MET A 36 7.09 -4.94 4.89
CA MET A 36 8.24 -5.73 5.32
C MET A 36 7.88 -6.58 6.54
N PRO A 37 7.44 -7.82 6.32
CA PRO A 37 7.41 -8.82 7.36
C PRO A 37 8.83 -9.23 7.77
N SER A 38 9.03 -9.40 9.07
CA SER A 38 10.27 -9.90 9.64
C SER A 38 10.27 -11.44 9.66
N ARG A 39 11.39 -12.06 9.28
CA ARG A 39 11.56 -13.52 9.39
C ARG A 39 11.81 -13.98 10.82
N LYS A 40 12.36 -13.10 11.67
CA LYS A 40 12.80 -13.45 13.03
C LYS A 40 11.74 -13.14 14.09
N THR A 41 10.83 -12.23 13.78
CA THR A 41 9.80 -11.73 14.68
C THR A 41 8.47 -11.74 13.92
N SER A 42 7.35 -11.93 14.60
CA SER A 42 6.00 -11.79 13.99
C SER A 42 5.66 -10.35 13.58
N SER A 43 6.63 -9.42 13.67
CA SER A 43 6.43 -7.99 13.41
C SER A 43 6.41 -7.67 11.92
N VAL A 44 5.53 -6.76 11.51
CA VAL A 44 5.38 -6.29 10.13
C VAL A 44 5.51 -4.77 10.10
N LYS A 45 6.56 -4.29 9.44
CA LYS A 45 6.75 -2.84 9.21
C LYS A 45 6.10 -2.45 7.90
N VAL A 46 5.25 -1.42 7.95
CA VAL A 46 4.58 -0.89 6.76
C VAL A 46 4.86 0.60 6.64
N PHE A 47 5.28 1.02 5.46
CA PHE A 47 5.36 2.42 5.06
C PHE A 47 4.44 2.66 3.89
N SER A 48 3.83 3.84 3.82
CA SER A 48 2.97 4.25 2.71
C SER A 48 3.48 5.56 2.14
N ASP A 49 3.79 5.56 0.86
CA ASP A 49 4.13 6.76 0.11
C ASP A 49 2.90 7.26 -0.61
N PHE A 50 2.67 8.56 -0.56
CA PHE A 50 1.60 9.24 -1.25
C PHE A 50 2.22 10.22 -2.23
N GLY A 51 1.90 10.05 -3.50
CA GLY A 51 2.20 11.01 -4.57
C GLY A 51 0.92 11.64 -5.04
N ILE A 52 0.79 12.97 -4.95
CA ILE A 52 -0.41 13.69 -5.37
C ILE A 52 -0.01 14.59 -6.53
N ARG A 53 -0.60 14.33 -7.69
CA ARG A 53 -0.46 15.18 -8.89
C ARG A 53 -1.74 15.96 -9.09
N VAL A 54 -1.63 17.25 -9.36
CA VAL A 54 -2.78 18.09 -9.66
C VAL A 54 -2.52 18.95 -10.90
N SER A 55 -3.50 19.02 -11.80
CA SER A 55 -3.53 19.93 -12.96
C SER A 55 -3.94 21.35 -12.58
N HIS A 56 -3.75 22.34 -13.46
CA HIS A 56 -4.17 23.73 -13.27
C HIS A 56 -3.56 24.39 -12.01
N ALA A 57 -2.26 24.16 -11.79
CA ALA A 57 -1.54 24.53 -10.58
C ALA A 57 -1.63 26.02 -10.24
N HIS A 58 -1.71 26.90 -11.25
CA HIS A 58 -1.87 28.34 -11.07
C HIS A 58 -3.25 28.78 -10.55
N ASN A 59 -4.25 27.89 -10.52
CA ASN A 59 -5.53 28.15 -9.87
C ASN A 59 -5.64 27.47 -8.49
N ILE A 60 -4.57 26.91 -7.93
CA ILE A 60 -4.65 26.14 -6.67
C ILE A 60 -4.02 26.92 -5.52
N SER A 61 -4.81 27.13 -4.47
CA SER A 61 -4.31 27.72 -3.22
C SER A 61 -3.69 26.66 -2.30
N ASN A 62 -4.33 25.50 -2.17
CA ASN A 62 -3.89 24.43 -1.27
C ASN A 62 -4.14 23.05 -1.88
N ILE A 63 -3.21 22.12 -1.60
CA ILE A 63 -3.45 20.68 -1.72
C ILE A 63 -3.63 20.12 -0.31
N CYS A 64 -4.73 19.42 -0.09
CA CYS A 64 -5.11 18.89 1.21
C CYS A 64 -5.19 17.36 1.15
N PHE A 65 -4.63 16.70 2.16
CA PHE A 65 -4.63 15.25 2.31
C PHE A 65 -4.95 14.85 3.75
N PHE A 66 -6.01 14.07 3.95
CA PHE A 66 -6.40 13.55 5.25
C PHE A 66 -5.91 12.11 5.42
N VAL A 67 -5.22 11.88 6.53
CA VAL A 67 -4.73 10.55 6.96
C VAL A 67 -5.55 10.10 8.18
N PRO A 68 -6.21 8.92 8.14
CA PRO A 68 -7.12 8.45 9.18
C PRO A 68 -6.40 7.80 10.38
N PHE A 69 -5.25 8.35 10.79
CA PHE A 69 -4.50 7.93 11.96
C PHE A 69 -3.44 8.98 12.33
N ASP A 70 -2.91 8.88 13.55
CA ASP A 70 -1.85 9.78 14.02
C ASP A 70 -0.56 9.60 13.20
N MET A 71 0.09 10.73 12.91
CA MET A 71 1.31 10.81 12.11
C MET A 71 2.52 11.34 12.88
N LYS A 72 2.43 11.61 14.19
CA LYS A 72 3.52 12.22 14.99
C LYS A 72 4.89 11.64 14.62
N GLU A 73 5.76 12.52 14.12
CA GLU A 73 7.16 12.27 13.70
C GLU A 73 7.39 11.26 12.56
N SER A 74 6.34 10.84 11.85
CA SER A 74 6.44 9.81 10.80
C SER A 74 6.45 10.35 9.36
N TYR A 75 6.32 11.67 9.18
CA TYR A 75 6.35 12.31 7.86
C TYR A 75 7.78 12.36 7.31
N THR A 76 7.95 11.95 6.06
CA THR A 76 9.21 12.10 5.32
C THR A 76 8.91 12.67 3.94
N ASP A 77 9.48 13.83 3.63
CA ASP A 77 9.44 14.37 2.26
C ASP A 77 10.30 13.49 1.33
N LEU A 78 9.73 13.08 0.20
CA LEU A 78 10.39 12.26 -0.81
C LEU A 78 10.74 13.05 -2.07
N SER A 79 10.40 14.33 -2.15
CA SER A 79 10.54 15.16 -3.35
C SER A 79 12.00 15.27 -3.79
N LYS A 80 12.93 15.44 -2.85
CA LYS A 80 14.39 15.41 -3.10
C LYS A 80 14.87 14.12 -3.79
N LYS A 81 14.24 12.98 -3.48
CA LYS A 81 14.63 11.69 -4.06
C LYS A 81 14.30 11.60 -5.54
N LEU A 82 13.32 12.38 -6.01
CA LEU A 82 12.91 12.42 -7.42
C LEU A 82 13.87 13.20 -8.31
N LYS A 83 14.84 13.93 -7.73
CA LYS A 83 15.95 14.54 -8.49
C LYS A 83 16.90 13.48 -9.08
N ASN A 84 16.86 12.24 -8.58
CA ASN A 84 17.58 11.13 -9.18
C ASN A 84 16.73 10.55 -10.35
N PRO A 85 17.25 10.56 -11.59
CA PRO A 85 16.55 10.03 -12.75
C PRO A 85 16.17 8.55 -12.62
N ASP A 86 16.99 7.73 -11.98
CA ASP A 86 16.72 6.30 -11.81
C ASP A 86 15.54 6.06 -10.88
N ILE A 87 15.45 6.82 -9.78
CA ILE A 87 14.33 6.77 -8.84
C ILE A 87 13.04 7.19 -9.54
N SER A 88 13.07 8.32 -10.24
CA SER A 88 11.91 8.83 -11.00
C SER A 88 11.48 7.83 -12.07
N ARG A 89 12.44 7.25 -12.82
CA ARG A 89 12.17 6.19 -13.78
C ARG A 89 11.52 4.98 -13.14
N GLY A 90 12.00 4.56 -11.96
CA GLY A 90 11.41 3.47 -11.21
C GLY A 90 9.96 3.74 -10.83
N ILE A 91 9.65 4.95 -10.34
CA ILE A 91 8.32 5.34 -9.83
C ILE A 91 7.31 5.51 -10.97
N PHE A 92 7.68 6.22 -12.04
CA PHE A 92 6.79 6.53 -13.16
C PHE A 92 6.84 5.45 -14.27
N ASN A 93 7.73 4.46 -14.13
CA ASN A 93 7.93 3.36 -15.08
C ASN A 93 8.18 3.88 -16.51
N THR A 94 8.90 4.99 -16.65
CA THR A 94 9.22 5.64 -17.92
C THR A 94 10.44 6.55 -17.74
N ASN A 95 11.13 6.89 -18.82
CA ASN A 95 12.23 7.83 -18.74
C ASN A 95 11.70 9.21 -18.35
N CYS A 96 12.40 9.86 -17.41
CA CYS A 96 12.03 11.16 -16.88
C CYS A 96 13.12 12.18 -17.22
N THR A 97 12.69 13.37 -17.63
CA THR A 97 13.57 14.53 -17.76
C THR A 97 13.39 15.40 -16.52
N ILE A 98 14.51 15.71 -15.85
CA ILE A 98 14.53 16.49 -14.62
C ILE A 98 15.29 17.78 -14.91
N ASN A 99 14.63 18.91 -14.67
CA ASN A 99 15.27 20.22 -14.72
C ASN A 99 15.24 20.82 -13.32
N ALA A 100 16.34 20.60 -12.59
CA ALA A 100 16.53 21.12 -11.25
C ALA A 100 17.43 22.35 -11.30
N ASN A 101 16.93 23.47 -10.77
CA ASN A 101 17.76 24.62 -10.44
C ASN A 101 18.20 24.48 -8.98
N ASP A 102 19.50 24.34 -8.77
CA ASP A 102 20.08 24.26 -7.43
C ASP A 102 19.74 25.53 -6.63
N GLY A 103 19.14 25.34 -5.45
CA GLY A 103 18.74 26.43 -4.55
C GLY A 103 17.25 26.78 -4.54
N LYS A 104 16.42 26.21 -5.43
CA LYS A 104 14.95 26.35 -5.37
C LYS A 104 14.29 25.12 -4.74
N ASN A 105 13.23 25.36 -3.98
CA ASN A 105 12.34 24.32 -3.43
C ASN A 105 11.37 23.72 -4.47
N ILE A 106 11.60 23.99 -5.76
CA ILE A 106 10.76 23.57 -6.88
C ILE A 106 11.68 23.16 -8.01
N PHE A 107 11.40 22.02 -8.64
CA PHE A 107 12.06 21.61 -9.88
C PHE A 107 11.06 21.00 -10.86
N GLU A 108 11.41 20.96 -12.13
CA GLU A 108 10.53 20.43 -13.16
C GLU A 108 10.82 18.94 -13.39
N LEU A 109 9.75 18.17 -13.49
CA LEU A 109 9.79 16.76 -13.83
C LEU A 109 8.87 16.53 -15.02
N SER A 110 9.42 16.04 -16.12
CA SER A 110 8.67 15.72 -17.33
C SER A 110 8.78 14.23 -17.64
N TYR A 111 7.65 13.59 -17.94
CA TYR A 111 7.59 12.19 -18.32
C TYR A 111 6.30 11.90 -19.09
N ASN A 112 6.38 11.05 -20.12
CA ASN A 112 5.25 10.82 -21.04
C ASN A 112 4.67 12.17 -21.53
N SER A 113 3.38 12.42 -21.29
CA SER A 113 2.68 13.67 -21.59
C SER A 113 2.59 14.64 -20.40
N HIS A 114 3.21 14.32 -19.27
CA HIS A 114 3.13 15.12 -18.04
C HIS A 114 4.35 16.02 -17.88
N GLN A 115 4.09 17.23 -17.40
CA GLN A 115 5.09 18.21 -17.03
C GLN A 115 4.66 18.85 -15.72
N SER A 116 5.32 18.47 -14.62
CA SER A 116 4.92 18.87 -13.28
C SER A 116 6.02 19.65 -12.56
N ASN A 117 5.62 20.64 -11.77
CA ASN A 117 6.44 21.25 -10.73
C ASN A 117 6.47 20.30 -9.53
N VAL A 118 7.62 19.72 -9.19
CA VAL A 118 7.78 18.92 -7.98
C VAL A 118 8.14 19.84 -6.82
N LEU A 119 7.39 19.79 -5.73
CA LEU A 119 7.56 20.70 -4.60
C LEU A 119 8.34 20.04 -3.45
N GLU A 120 9.49 20.62 -3.10
CA GLU A 120 10.18 20.37 -1.83
C GLU A 120 9.63 21.32 -0.75
N MET A 121 8.51 20.96 -0.14
CA MET A 121 7.89 21.78 0.90
C MET A 121 7.47 20.97 2.12
N ILE A 122 7.55 21.63 3.28
CA ILE A 122 7.06 21.09 4.54
C ILE A 122 5.57 21.46 4.64
N PRO A 123 4.66 20.48 4.73
CA PRO A 123 3.24 20.76 4.85
C PRO A 123 2.89 21.29 6.25
N ARG A 124 1.79 22.03 6.34
CA ARG A 124 1.11 22.27 7.61
C ARG A 124 0.35 21.00 8.00
N MET A 125 0.57 20.53 9.22
CA MET A 125 -0.15 19.37 9.77
C MET A 125 -1.07 19.82 10.91
N LYS A 126 -2.36 19.50 10.82
CA LYS A 126 -3.37 19.78 11.84
C LYS A 126 -4.04 18.48 12.25
N GLY A 127 -4.10 18.20 13.55
CA GLY A 127 -4.90 17.08 14.06
C GLY A 127 -6.40 17.34 13.80
N VAL A 128 -7.10 16.38 13.22
CA VAL A 128 -8.54 16.45 12.95
C VAL A 128 -9.17 15.14 13.38
N ASN A 129 -9.92 15.19 14.50
CA ASN A 129 -10.56 14.01 15.10
C ASN A 129 -9.57 12.82 15.23
N ASN A 130 -9.88 11.67 14.62
CA ASN A 130 -9.09 10.43 14.62
C ASN A 130 -7.93 10.43 13.60
N GLY A 131 -7.51 11.59 13.08
CA GLY A 131 -6.51 11.65 12.02
C GLY A 131 -5.75 12.97 11.94
N VAL A 132 -5.02 13.15 10.85
CA VAL A 132 -4.19 14.32 10.57
C VAL A 132 -4.51 14.86 9.19
N LEU A 133 -4.76 16.16 9.10
CA LEU A 133 -4.85 16.91 7.87
C LEU A 133 -3.48 17.47 7.51
N VAL A 134 -2.96 17.04 6.35
CA VAL A 134 -1.72 17.52 5.73
C VAL A 134 -2.09 18.53 4.65
N THR A 135 -1.60 19.76 4.76
CA THR A 135 -1.90 20.87 3.84
C THR A 135 -0.63 21.44 3.24
N PHE A 136 -0.56 21.46 1.93
CA PHE A 136 0.50 22.09 1.14
C PHE A 136 0.00 23.44 0.63
N ASP A 137 0.70 24.52 0.97
CA ASP A 137 0.32 25.90 0.62
C ASP A 137 0.99 26.33 -0.69
N LEU A 138 0.21 26.33 -1.77
CA LEU A 138 0.69 26.68 -3.11
C LEU A 138 0.59 28.18 -3.38
N LYS A 139 -0.28 28.90 -2.67
CA LYS A 139 -0.48 30.33 -2.84
C LYS A 139 0.82 31.11 -2.63
N SER A 140 1.65 30.67 -1.68
CA SER A 140 2.94 31.31 -1.38
C SER A 140 4.01 31.15 -2.47
N ILE A 141 3.84 30.22 -3.40
CA ILE A 141 4.85 29.86 -4.42
C ILE A 141 4.31 29.92 -5.84
N ILE A 142 3.09 30.44 -6.03
CA ILE A 142 2.38 30.37 -7.31
C ILE A 142 3.15 31.04 -8.45
N ASP A 143 3.76 32.19 -8.17
CA ASP A 143 4.56 32.95 -9.14
C ASP A 143 5.88 32.24 -9.51
N SER A 144 6.27 31.22 -8.74
CA SER A 144 7.45 30.40 -9.01
C SER A 144 7.14 29.13 -9.80
N LEU A 145 5.86 28.82 -10.06
CA LEU A 145 5.44 27.65 -10.83
C LEU A 145 5.65 27.91 -12.33
N THR A 146 6.39 27.03 -12.99
CA THR A 146 6.70 27.14 -14.42
C THR A 146 5.84 26.21 -15.29
N LYS A 147 5.27 25.17 -14.69
CA LYS A 147 4.35 24.21 -15.33
C LYS A 147 2.93 24.33 -14.81
N ASP A 148 1.98 23.81 -15.58
CA ASP A 148 0.57 23.78 -15.21
C ASP A 148 0.22 22.63 -14.24
N GLU A 149 1.09 21.63 -14.08
CA GLU A 149 0.88 20.57 -13.08
C GLU A 149 1.78 20.77 -11.86
N VAL A 150 1.34 20.25 -10.74
CA VAL A 150 2.11 20.21 -9.49
C VAL A 150 2.13 18.80 -8.93
N TYR A 151 3.26 18.39 -8.36
CA TYR A 151 3.45 17.08 -7.77
C TYR A 151 4.08 17.17 -6.39
N VAL A 152 3.43 16.58 -5.39
CA VAL A 152 3.99 16.40 -4.05
C VAL A 152 4.13 14.91 -3.77
N ARG A 153 5.22 14.51 -3.10
CA ARG A 153 5.42 13.13 -2.71
C ARG A 153 6.03 13.02 -1.32
N PHE A 154 5.37 12.25 -0.46
CA PHE A 154 5.81 12.03 0.90
C PHE A 154 5.56 10.61 1.36
N ARG A 155 6.20 10.22 2.46
CA ARG A 155 6.08 8.92 3.10
C ARG A 155 5.59 9.08 4.53
N ILE A 156 4.77 8.13 4.96
CA ILE A 156 4.33 7.98 6.33
C ILE A 156 4.52 6.54 6.78
N LYS A 157 4.67 6.32 8.09
CA LYS A 157 4.62 4.98 8.68
C LYS A 157 3.15 4.58 8.85
N ASN A 158 2.76 3.42 8.30
CA ASN A 158 1.40 2.89 8.45
C ASN A 158 1.38 1.81 9.55
N SER A 159 1.43 2.25 10.80
CA SER A 159 1.45 1.34 11.95
C SER A 159 0.16 0.53 12.07
N LYS A 160 -0.99 1.06 11.62
CA LYS A 160 -2.30 0.38 11.67
C LYS A 160 -2.30 -0.88 10.79
N LEU A 161 -1.85 -0.76 9.54
CA LEU A 161 -1.70 -1.91 8.64
C LEU A 161 -0.63 -2.88 9.16
N GLY A 162 0.49 -2.37 9.70
CA GLY A 162 1.51 -3.20 10.34
C GLY A 162 0.91 -4.10 11.42
N VAL A 163 0.28 -3.51 12.44
CA VAL A 163 -0.37 -4.24 13.55
C VAL A 163 -1.44 -5.21 13.04
N PHE A 164 -2.23 -4.83 12.04
CA PHE A 164 -3.22 -5.74 11.45
C PHE A 164 -2.56 -6.98 10.81
N LEU A 165 -1.49 -6.78 10.05
CA LEU A 165 -0.71 -7.85 9.45
C LEU A 165 0.18 -8.60 10.47
N GLU A 166 0.35 -8.12 11.69
CA GLU A 166 1.05 -8.85 12.77
C GLU A 166 0.13 -9.84 13.50
N LYS A 167 -1.17 -9.52 13.62
CA LYS A 167 -2.13 -10.34 14.36
C LYS A 167 -2.06 -11.80 13.90
N GLU A 168 -1.87 -12.69 14.86
CA GLU A 168 -2.05 -14.14 14.70
C GLU A 168 -3.54 -14.45 14.91
N SER A 169 -4.09 -15.36 14.11
CA SER A 169 -5.47 -15.79 14.30
C SER A 169 -5.61 -16.60 15.58
N LYS A 170 -6.57 -16.23 16.42
CA LYS A 170 -6.99 -17.00 17.59
C LYS A 170 -8.09 -17.98 17.20
N MET A 171 -7.84 -18.84 16.21
CA MET A 171 -8.85 -19.80 15.76
C MET A 171 -9.18 -20.79 16.90
N ILE A 172 -10.47 -21.02 17.14
CA ILE A 172 -10.93 -22.22 17.82
C ILE A 172 -10.81 -23.36 16.80
N GLU A 173 -9.72 -24.13 16.92
CA GLU A 173 -9.41 -25.24 16.02
C GLU A 173 -10.45 -26.36 16.19
N SER A 174 -11.37 -26.50 15.24
CA SER A 174 -12.19 -27.71 15.18
C SER A 174 -11.31 -28.92 14.83
N PHE A 175 -11.65 -30.10 15.36
CA PHE A 175 -10.92 -31.33 15.05
C PHE A 175 -10.90 -31.63 13.54
N ALA A 176 -11.98 -31.33 12.82
CA ALA A 176 -12.05 -31.48 11.37
C ALA A 176 -11.04 -30.59 10.63
N THR A 177 -10.82 -29.35 11.09
CA THR A 177 -9.80 -28.48 10.48
C THR A 177 -8.40 -29.02 10.70
N LEU A 178 -8.10 -29.58 11.89
CA LEU A 178 -6.80 -30.18 12.20
C LEU A 178 -6.46 -31.39 11.30
N LEU A 179 -7.48 -32.14 10.87
CA LEU A 179 -7.32 -33.32 10.01
C LEU A 179 -7.28 -33.01 8.50
N SER A 180 -7.67 -31.81 8.09
CA SER A 180 -7.78 -31.46 6.67
C SER A 180 -6.44 -31.11 6.01
N SER A 181 -5.58 -30.40 6.74
CA SER A 181 -4.26 -29.99 6.27
C SER A 181 -3.39 -29.55 7.45
N PRO A 182 -2.08 -29.91 7.47
CA PRO A 182 -1.14 -29.33 8.41
C PRO A 182 -0.74 -27.89 8.06
N ILE A 183 -0.97 -27.45 6.83
CA ILE A 183 -0.73 -26.08 6.37
C ILE A 183 -2.04 -25.30 6.50
N ILE A 184 -2.04 -24.26 7.33
CA ILE A 184 -3.15 -23.33 7.47
C ILE A 184 -2.83 -22.10 6.62
N LYS A 185 -3.82 -21.70 5.81
CA LYS A 185 -3.81 -20.48 5.02
C LYS A 185 -4.84 -19.48 5.55
N GLU A 186 -4.37 -18.31 5.94
CA GLU A 186 -5.20 -17.22 6.46
C GLU A 186 -5.19 -16.02 5.55
N GLY A 187 -6.38 -15.50 5.22
CA GLY A 187 -6.53 -14.27 4.46
C GLY A 187 -6.59 -13.05 5.37
N TYR A 188 -5.92 -11.98 4.97
CA TYR A 188 -5.94 -10.66 5.58
C TYR A 188 -6.28 -9.65 4.49
N SER A 189 -7.54 -9.25 4.41
CA SER A 189 -8.03 -8.26 3.46
C SER A 189 -7.93 -6.87 4.08
N TYR A 190 -7.32 -5.96 3.35
CA TYR A 190 -7.15 -4.57 3.73
C TYR A 190 -7.70 -3.66 2.64
N THR A 191 -8.62 -2.77 3.00
CA THR A 191 -9.26 -1.85 2.05
C THR A 191 -8.83 -0.42 2.29
N ILE A 192 -8.22 0.19 1.27
CA ILE A 192 -7.94 1.62 1.20
C ILE A 192 -9.16 2.28 0.56
N ARG A 193 -9.79 3.16 1.32
CA ARG A 193 -10.88 4.02 0.87
C ARG A 193 -10.36 5.44 0.70
N VAL A 194 -10.63 6.06 -0.43
CA VAL A 194 -10.23 7.45 -0.74
C VAL A 194 -11.47 8.24 -1.10
N ASN A 195 -11.68 9.37 -0.41
CA ASN A 195 -12.82 10.27 -0.58
C ASN A 195 -14.20 9.62 -0.38
N GLU A 196 -14.28 8.47 0.31
CA GLU A 196 -15.56 7.87 0.67
C GLU A 196 -16.22 8.68 1.80
N MET A 197 -17.13 9.58 1.42
CA MET A 197 -17.73 10.59 2.30
C MET A 197 -18.31 10.03 3.60
N ARG A 198 -18.84 8.80 3.62
CA ARG A 198 -19.44 8.21 4.82
C ARG A 198 -18.42 7.83 5.90
N CYS A 199 -17.15 7.68 5.52
CA CYS A 199 -16.08 7.29 6.43
C CYS A 199 -15.34 8.50 7.02
N LEU A 200 -15.44 9.67 6.38
CA LEU A 200 -14.65 10.84 6.75
C LEU A 200 -15.23 11.62 7.94
N PRO A 201 -14.38 12.25 8.77
CA PRO A 201 -14.85 13.17 9.81
C PRO A 201 -15.64 14.36 9.26
N ASP A 202 -16.59 14.89 10.04
CA ASP A 202 -17.51 15.96 9.62
C ASP A 202 -16.83 17.24 9.13
N GLU A 203 -15.68 17.61 9.71
CA GLU A 203 -14.85 18.73 9.24
C GLU A 203 -14.36 18.47 7.80
N ILE A 204 -13.79 17.30 7.56
CA ILE A 204 -13.26 16.89 6.25
C ILE A 204 -14.39 16.76 5.21
N ARG A 205 -15.55 16.19 5.59
CA ARG A 205 -16.72 16.06 4.69
C ARG A 205 -17.19 17.41 4.18
N ARG A 206 -17.30 18.40 5.07
CA ARG A 206 -17.70 19.77 4.72
C ARG A 206 -16.69 20.40 3.78
N ASP A 207 -15.39 20.27 4.09
CA ASP A 207 -14.33 20.84 3.27
C ASP A 207 -14.34 20.27 1.85
N ILE A 208 -14.46 18.95 1.67
CA ILE A 208 -14.44 18.34 0.33
C ILE A 208 -15.73 18.68 -0.45
N PHE A 209 -16.89 18.64 0.22
CA PHE A 209 -18.17 18.95 -0.41
C PHE A 209 -18.18 20.34 -1.05
N LEU A 210 -17.51 21.31 -0.43
CA LEU A 210 -17.42 22.69 -0.93
C LEU A 210 -16.57 22.86 -2.20
N GLN A 211 -15.81 21.84 -2.61
CA GLN A 211 -14.81 21.94 -3.68
C GLN A 211 -15.12 21.10 -4.93
N GLU A 212 -16.25 20.37 -4.99
CA GLU A 212 -16.72 19.60 -6.16
C GLU A 212 -15.62 18.75 -6.85
N GLN A 213 -14.87 18.00 -6.06
CA GLN A 213 -13.60 17.40 -6.47
C GLN A 213 -13.75 16.15 -7.34
N LYS A 214 -12.79 15.96 -8.26
CA LYS A 214 -12.65 14.77 -9.10
C LYS A 214 -11.26 14.16 -8.89
N VAL A 215 -11.20 13.04 -8.18
CA VAL A 215 -10.02 12.19 -8.22
C VAL A 215 -10.15 11.36 -9.49
N LYS A 216 -9.31 11.64 -10.48
CA LYS A 216 -9.43 11.03 -11.82
C LYS A 216 -8.80 9.66 -11.87
N LYS A 217 -7.72 9.47 -11.12
CA LYS A 217 -6.89 8.27 -11.18
C LYS A 217 -6.29 7.94 -9.83
N ILE A 218 -6.32 6.65 -9.47
CA ILE A 218 -5.54 6.11 -8.37
C ILE A 218 -4.67 4.95 -8.85
N ILE A 219 -3.39 5.00 -8.49
CA ILE A 219 -2.45 3.91 -8.67
C ILE A 219 -2.07 3.39 -7.28
N LEU A 220 -2.44 2.16 -6.96
CA LEU A 220 -1.94 1.46 -5.78
C LEU A 220 -0.82 0.52 -6.18
N THR A 221 0.33 0.66 -5.53
CA THR A 221 1.48 -0.24 -5.68
C THR A 221 1.80 -0.86 -4.34
N VAL A 222 1.91 -2.18 -4.28
CA VAL A 222 2.34 -2.90 -3.07
C VAL A 222 3.67 -3.59 -3.37
N CYS A 223 4.69 -3.21 -2.60
CA CYS A 223 6.03 -3.78 -2.63
C CYS A 223 6.22 -4.67 -1.41
N MET A 224 6.50 -5.96 -1.63
CA MET A 224 6.55 -6.94 -0.55
C MET A 224 7.60 -8.02 -0.82
N ASN A 225 8.35 -8.39 0.22
CA ASN A 225 9.24 -9.56 0.15
C ASN A 225 8.41 -10.85 0.34
N GLY A 226 8.80 -11.94 -0.33
CA GLY A 226 7.97 -13.16 -0.52
C GLY A 226 7.64 -14.01 0.73
N GLN A 227 7.46 -13.42 1.91
CA GLN A 227 6.99 -14.11 3.12
C GLN A 227 5.47 -14.12 3.24
N LEU A 228 4.80 -13.16 2.62
CA LEU A 228 3.36 -13.11 2.49
C LEU A 228 3.02 -13.42 1.03
N LEU A 229 1.87 -14.05 0.81
CA LEU A 229 1.27 -14.12 -0.52
C LEU A 229 0.26 -12.99 -0.65
N ILE A 230 -0.07 -12.62 -1.87
CA ILE A 230 -1.05 -11.57 -2.16
C ILE A 230 -1.99 -12.09 -3.24
N ASP A 231 -3.27 -11.83 -3.09
CA ASP A 231 -4.23 -12.03 -4.17
C ASP A 231 -3.93 -10.98 -5.26
N ASN A 232 -3.48 -11.47 -6.41
CA ASN A 232 -3.11 -10.66 -7.56
C ASN A 232 -4.07 -10.82 -8.73
N ASN A 233 -5.24 -11.45 -8.54
CA ASN A 233 -6.20 -11.70 -9.64
C ASN A 233 -6.67 -10.41 -10.33
N THR A 234 -6.71 -9.30 -9.59
CA THR A 234 -7.12 -7.98 -10.08
C THR A 234 -5.94 -7.03 -10.37
N CYS A 235 -4.70 -7.52 -10.24
CA CYS A 235 -3.51 -6.72 -10.52
C CYS A 235 -3.46 -6.38 -12.01
N TYR A 236 -3.28 -5.10 -12.31
CA TYR A 236 -2.98 -4.64 -13.66
C TYR A 236 -1.55 -5.03 -14.07
N LYS A 237 -0.60 -5.04 -13.11
CA LYS A 237 0.81 -5.36 -13.38
C LYS A 237 1.48 -5.99 -12.17
N THR A 238 2.29 -7.01 -12.41
CA THR A 238 3.15 -7.65 -11.41
C THR A 238 4.56 -7.76 -11.95
N ARG A 239 5.58 -7.42 -11.14
CA ARG A 239 6.99 -7.45 -11.54
C ARG A 239 7.93 -7.61 -10.35
N THR A 240 9.17 -7.99 -10.61
CA THR A 240 10.24 -7.91 -9.60
C THR A 240 10.63 -6.44 -9.36
N LEU A 241 10.95 -6.10 -8.11
CA LEU A 241 11.48 -4.79 -7.76
C LEU A 241 12.86 -4.58 -8.39
N GLU A 242 12.98 -3.52 -9.19
CA GLU A 242 14.24 -3.11 -9.82
C GLU A 242 15.15 -2.41 -8.81
N LYS A 243 15.79 -3.18 -7.93
CA LYS A 243 16.56 -2.66 -6.78
C LYS A 243 17.52 -1.52 -7.13
N ALA A 244 18.18 -1.60 -8.29
CA ALA A 244 19.13 -0.59 -8.74
C ALA A 244 18.48 0.79 -8.87
N LEU A 245 17.25 0.87 -9.39
CA LEU A 245 16.52 2.12 -9.57
C LEU A 245 16.10 2.76 -8.24
N TYR A 246 15.91 1.93 -7.21
CA TYR A 246 15.30 2.33 -5.96
C TYR A 246 16.29 2.45 -4.78
N LYS A 247 17.60 2.25 -5.01
CA LYS A 247 18.64 2.11 -3.97
C LYS A 247 18.53 3.13 -2.82
N ASP A 248 18.32 4.40 -3.15
CA ASP A 248 18.24 5.49 -2.16
C ASP A 248 16.81 5.96 -1.84
N TYR A 249 15.80 5.28 -2.39
CA TYR A 249 14.38 5.60 -2.24
C TYR A 249 13.65 4.72 -1.22
N ILE A 250 14.01 3.44 -1.19
CA ILE A 250 13.36 2.42 -0.36
C ILE A 250 13.41 2.84 1.13
N PRO A 251 12.38 2.55 1.94
CA PRO A 251 12.43 2.80 3.38
C PRO A 251 13.67 2.19 4.04
N SER A 252 14.18 2.86 5.08
CA SER A 252 15.35 2.37 5.80
C SER A 252 15.10 0.96 6.36
N ASN A 253 16.12 0.10 6.22
CA ASN A 253 16.09 -1.31 6.64
C ASN A 253 15.10 -2.20 5.87
N PHE A 254 14.50 -1.74 4.77
CA PHE A 254 13.66 -2.60 3.93
C PHE A 254 14.51 -3.63 3.18
N ILE A 255 14.11 -4.90 3.26
CA ILE A 255 14.76 -6.01 2.56
C ILE A 255 14.22 -6.05 1.14
N SER A 256 15.03 -5.62 0.17
CA SER A 256 14.65 -5.53 -1.24
C SER A 256 14.80 -6.87 -1.99
N GLU A 257 15.49 -7.85 -1.38
CA GLU A 257 15.71 -9.20 -1.92
C GLU A 257 14.41 -9.93 -2.19
N ASN A 258 14.27 -10.43 -3.42
CA ASN A 258 13.10 -11.18 -3.88
C ASN A 258 11.78 -10.44 -3.60
N CYS A 259 11.83 -9.10 -3.72
CA CYS A 259 10.67 -8.25 -3.56
C CYS A 259 9.87 -8.21 -4.85
N MET A 260 8.57 -8.48 -4.74
CA MET A 260 7.61 -8.36 -5.82
C MET A 260 6.82 -7.07 -5.66
N VAL A 261 6.48 -6.49 -6.81
CA VAL A 261 5.72 -5.25 -6.95
C VAL A 261 4.42 -5.58 -7.64
N TYR A 262 3.31 -5.31 -6.97
CA TYR A 262 1.95 -5.53 -7.43
C TYR A 262 1.27 -4.18 -7.64
N GLN A 263 0.60 -3.98 -8.77
CA GLN A 263 0.02 -2.69 -9.12
C GLN A 263 -1.44 -2.82 -9.54
N TRP A 264 -2.26 -1.95 -8.99
CA TRP A 264 -3.65 -1.73 -9.35
C TRP A 264 -3.84 -0.31 -9.84
N LEU A 265 -4.67 -0.16 -10.87
CA LEU A 265 -5.01 1.11 -11.48
C LEU A 265 -6.53 1.22 -11.52
N GLN A 266 -7.06 2.32 -11.00
CA GLN A 266 -8.46 2.69 -11.19
C GLN A 266 -8.51 4.11 -11.77
N GLU A 267 -9.22 4.28 -12.89
CA GLU A 267 -9.46 5.56 -13.53
C GLU A 267 -10.97 5.80 -13.62
N LYS A 268 -11.43 6.92 -13.08
CA LYS A 268 -12.83 7.35 -13.16
C LYS A 268 -12.83 8.84 -13.50
N PRO A 269 -13.12 9.24 -14.76
CA PRO A 269 -13.12 10.64 -15.18
C PRO A 269 -14.01 11.56 -14.33
N ASN A 270 -15.09 11.01 -13.77
CA ASN A 270 -16.00 11.71 -12.86
C ASN A 270 -16.00 11.06 -11.46
N GLY A 271 -14.88 10.45 -11.06
CA GLY A 271 -14.74 9.71 -9.82
C GLY A 271 -14.72 10.60 -8.60
N SER A 272 -15.72 10.45 -7.72
CA SER A 272 -15.74 11.11 -6.41
C SER A 272 -15.03 10.30 -5.32
N HIS A 273 -14.95 8.98 -5.46
CA HIS A 273 -14.38 8.07 -4.46
C HIS A 273 -13.83 6.76 -5.05
N TYR A 274 -12.93 6.12 -4.31
CA TYR A 274 -12.24 4.91 -4.69
C TYR A 274 -12.06 3.96 -3.52
N ASN A 275 -12.29 2.67 -3.80
CA ASN A 275 -12.09 1.59 -2.85
C ASN A 275 -11.17 0.57 -3.51
N LEU A 276 -10.02 0.31 -2.87
CA LEU A 276 -9.03 -0.67 -3.32
C LEU A 276 -8.81 -1.67 -2.20
N THR A 277 -9.20 -2.92 -2.44
CA THR A 277 -9.01 -4.02 -1.48
C THR A 277 -7.86 -4.90 -1.93
N THR A 278 -6.92 -5.12 -1.02
CA THR A 278 -5.79 -6.02 -1.19
C THR A 278 -5.92 -7.15 -0.18
N THR A 279 -5.86 -8.40 -0.64
CA THR A 279 -5.88 -9.57 0.26
C THR A 279 -4.50 -10.19 0.34
N PHE A 280 -3.96 -10.25 1.54
CA PHE A 280 -2.70 -10.94 1.86
C PHE A 280 -3.01 -12.33 2.40
N TYR A 281 -2.14 -13.30 2.15
CA TYR A 281 -2.22 -14.60 2.80
C TYR A 281 -0.97 -14.91 3.60
N LYS A 282 -1.19 -15.40 4.82
CA LYS A 282 -0.16 -16.04 5.63
C LYS A 282 -0.35 -17.55 5.56
N GLU A 283 0.74 -18.25 5.37
CA GLU A 283 0.77 -19.71 5.43
C GLU A 283 1.67 -20.11 6.59
N TYR A 284 1.17 -20.96 7.47
CA TYR A 284 1.95 -21.51 8.57
C TYR A 284 1.58 -22.96 8.84
N ILE A 285 2.52 -23.69 9.44
CA ILE A 285 2.33 -25.07 9.81
C ILE A 285 1.68 -25.12 11.19
N ASN A 286 0.51 -25.75 11.28
CA ASN A 286 -0.11 -26.06 12.54
C ASN A 286 0.62 -27.23 13.20
N LYS A 287 1.30 -26.98 14.31
CA LYS A 287 2.07 -28.01 15.02
C LYS A 287 1.21 -29.18 15.53
N LYS A 288 -0.04 -28.92 15.94
CA LYS A 288 -0.95 -29.97 16.42
C LYS A 288 -1.43 -30.83 15.26
N SER A 289 -1.86 -30.21 14.15
CA SER A 289 -2.20 -30.95 12.93
C SER A 289 -1.01 -31.78 12.47
N PHE A 290 0.18 -31.18 12.39
CA PHE A 290 1.40 -31.89 12.00
C PHE A 290 1.69 -33.10 12.90
N LEU A 291 1.53 -32.95 14.22
CA LEU A 291 1.69 -34.05 15.18
C LEU A 291 0.64 -35.15 14.96
N ILE A 292 -0.62 -34.79 14.76
CA ILE A 292 -1.70 -35.74 14.47
C ILE A 292 -1.39 -36.54 13.20
N TYR A 293 -0.95 -35.86 12.14
CA TYR A 293 -0.53 -36.52 10.90
C TYR A 293 0.67 -37.44 11.12
N ALA A 294 1.67 -37.01 11.90
CA ALA A 294 2.82 -37.86 12.24
C ALA A 294 2.39 -39.14 12.97
N ILE A 295 1.45 -39.02 13.93
CA ILE A 295 0.88 -40.17 14.65
C ILE A 295 0.17 -41.11 13.67
N PHE A 296 -0.64 -40.59 12.75
CA PHE A 296 -1.31 -41.43 11.73
C PHE A 296 -0.31 -42.17 10.84
N VAL A 297 0.74 -41.49 10.38
CA VAL A 297 1.78 -42.13 9.56
C VAL A 297 2.44 -43.30 10.30
N VAL A 298 2.76 -43.13 11.59
CA VAL A 298 3.33 -44.20 12.42
C VAL A 298 2.34 -45.35 12.59
N LEU A 299 1.09 -45.05 12.93
CA LEU A 299 0.04 -46.06 13.13
C LEU A 299 -0.22 -46.86 11.84
N PHE A 300 -0.38 -46.19 10.70
CA PHE A 300 -0.59 -46.87 9.42
C PHE A 300 0.62 -47.69 8.98
N SER A 301 1.84 -47.22 9.28
CA SER A 301 3.06 -47.98 8.99
C SER A 301 3.14 -49.26 9.84
N ALA A 302 2.82 -49.16 11.13
CA ALA A 302 2.79 -50.32 12.03
C ALA A 302 1.70 -51.33 11.65
N LEU A 303 0.48 -50.86 11.35
CA LEU A 303 -0.62 -51.71 10.90
C LEU A 303 -0.31 -52.35 9.54
N GLY A 304 0.27 -51.60 8.60
CA GLY A 304 0.70 -52.13 7.30
C GLY A 304 1.75 -53.23 7.45
N GLY A 305 2.76 -53.02 8.31
CA GLY A 305 3.74 -54.06 8.65
C GLY A 305 3.09 -55.31 9.26
N GLY A 306 2.16 -55.13 10.20
CA GLY A 306 1.41 -56.23 10.80
C GLY A 306 0.60 -57.03 9.79
N VAL A 307 -0.09 -56.36 8.86
CA VAL A 307 -0.85 -57.01 7.78
C VAL A 307 0.09 -57.81 6.86
N VAL A 308 1.25 -57.26 6.50
CA VAL A 308 2.24 -57.97 5.68
C VAL A 308 2.73 -59.24 6.36
N GLU A 309 3.03 -59.19 7.66
CA GLU A 309 3.46 -60.37 8.42
C GLU A 309 2.35 -61.42 8.53
N ILE A 310 1.10 -61.01 8.74
CA ILE A 310 -0.05 -61.93 8.74
C ILE A 310 -0.19 -62.63 7.38
N ILE A 311 -0.07 -61.89 6.27
CA ILE A 311 -0.14 -62.46 4.92
C ILE A 311 0.99 -63.46 4.68
N LYS A 312 2.23 -63.12 5.05
CA LYS A 312 3.37 -64.06 4.96
C LYS A 312 3.11 -65.34 5.74
N LEU A 313 2.55 -65.20 6.95
CA LEU A 313 2.24 -66.32 7.82
C LEU A 313 1.18 -67.22 7.15
N ILE A 314 0.07 -66.66 6.65
CA ILE A 314 -0.95 -67.43 5.92
C ILE A 314 -0.35 -68.15 4.70
N ILE A 315 0.49 -67.47 3.90
CA ILE A 315 1.14 -68.08 2.74
C ILE A 315 2.08 -69.23 3.15
N SER A 316 2.78 -69.12 4.28
CA SER A 316 3.68 -70.18 4.76
C SER A 316 2.97 -71.44 5.26
N TYR A 317 1.67 -71.35 5.57
CA TYR A 317 0.82 -72.48 6.01
C TYR A 317 -0.01 -73.09 4.86
N LEU A 318 0.04 -72.50 3.65
CA LEU A 318 -0.55 -73.03 2.41
C LEU A 318 0.49 -73.80 1.62
#